data_AF-A0A968RML6-F1
#
_entry.id   AF-A0A968RML6-F1
#
_cell.length_a   1.000
_cell.length_b   1.000
_cell.length_c   1.000
_cell.angle_alpha   90.00
_cell.angle_beta   90.00
_cell.angle_gamma   90.00
#
_symmetry.space_group_name_H-M   'P 1'
#
loop_
_entity.id
_entity.type
_entity.pdbx_description
1 polymer ?
#
loop_
_entity_poly.entity_id
_entity_poly.type
_entity_poly.pdbx_seq_one_letter_code
_entity_poly.pdbx_strand_id
1 'polypeptide(L)'
;MITTEQLIKEMTECRKQTIGLLSQIEASLYFVLAHPEFSPIGWHLGHIAYTESLWLLKPEYQQNLGIKNPQSYFAVENLPKTNRVNLPDPDRILLYCQQVRELVLDTLGNQTENKLLAFLLQHESQHREIITFILHMMGQEVTGIPPEILQKRSVMLLLFHRENLYKGVMNFWALDNEQLPFNP
;
A
#
# COMPACT_ATOMS: atom_id res chain seq x y z
N MET A 1 9.85 19.10 11.51
CA MET A 1 9.95 17.62 11.45
C MET A 1 8.55 17.06 11.56
N ILE A 2 8.18 16.08 10.76
CA ILE A 2 6.88 15.42 10.89
C ILE A 2 6.86 14.61 12.19
N THR A 3 5.76 14.72 12.94
CA THR A 3 5.59 14.02 14.21
C THR A 3 4.97 12.64 13.99
N THR A 4 5.12 11.76 14.99
CA THR A 4 4.47 10.45 15.00
C THR A 4 2.95 10.59 14.93
N GLU A 5 2.37 11.56 15.64
CA GLU A 5 0.93 11.86 15.61
C GLU A 5 0.44 12.25 14.21
N GLN A 6 1.20 13.11 13.51
CA GLN A 6 0.90 13.47 12.12
C GLN A 6 0.94 12.23 11.21
N LEU A 7 1.96 11.36 11.34
CA LEU A 7 2.05 10.14 10.54
C LEU A 7 0.90 9.17 10.83
N ILE A 8 0.52 8.99 12.10
CA ILE A 8 -0.64 8.18 12.50
C ILE A 8 -1.93 8.72 11.85
N LYS A 9 -2.10 10.05 11.85
CA LYS A 9 -3.25 10.69 11.19
C LYS A 9 -3.27 10.40 9.69
N GLU A 10 -2.14 10.56 9.01
CA GLU A 10 -2.02 10.27 7.57
C GLU A 10 -2.24 8.77 7.27
N MET A 11 -1.71 7.86 8.08
CA MET A 11 -1.95 6.42 7.94
C MET A 11 -3.43 6.06 8.16
N THR A 12 -4.10 6.75 9.09
CA THR A 12 -5.53 6.58 9.33
C THR A 12 -6.34 7.04 8.13
N GLU A 13 -5.99 8.20 7.55
CA GLU A 13 -6.66 8.72 6.36
C GLU A 13 -6.39 7.86 5.12
N CYS A 14 -5.16 7.39 4.92
CA CYS A 14 -4.79 6.46 3.87
C CYS A 14 -5.63 5.17 3.94
N ARG A 15 -5.78 4.60 5.15
CA ARG A 15 -6.62 3.42 5.37
C ARG A 15 -8.09 3.67 5.08
N LYS A 16 -8.65 4.82 5.50
CA LYS A 16 -10.03 5.18 5.17
C LYS A 16 -10.26 5.24 3.66
N GLN A 17 -9.31 5.81 2.92
CA GLN A 17 -9.38 5.86 1.46
C GLN A 17 -9.25 4.47 0.82
N THR A 18 -8.38 3.60 1.34
CA THR A 18 -8.28 2.19 0.90
C THR A 18 -9.61 1.46 1.11
N ILE A 19 -10.20 1.56 2.30
CA ILE A 19 -11.49 0.91 2.60
C ILE A 19 -12.63 1.55 1.80
N GLY A 20 -12.65 2.87 1.65
CA GLY A 20 -13.66 3.59 0.86
C GLY A 20 -13.62 3.27 -0.63
N LEU A 21 -12.45 2.95 -1.18
CA LEU A 21 -12.32 2.42 -2.54
C LEU A 21 -12.98 1.04 -2.63
N LEU A 22 -12.73 0.16 -1.66
CA LEU A 22 -13.22 -1.21 -1.66
C LEU A 22 -14.69 -1.35 -1.26
N SER A 23 -15.26 -0.38 -0.55
CA SER A 23 -16.69 -0.38 -0.24
C SER A 23 -17.58 -0.13 -1.46
N GLN A 24 -16.99 0.26 -2.60
CA GLN A 24 -17.71 0.53 -3.85
C GLN A 24 -17.79 -0.68 -4.78
N ILE A 25 -17.20 -1.82 -4.40
CA ILE A 25 -17.05 -2.97 -5.30
C ILE A 25 -17.73 -4.21 -4.73
N GLU A 26 -18.19 -5.08 -5.63
CA GLU A 26 -18.78 -6.37 -5.24
C GLU A 26 -17.74 -7.28 -4.60
N ALA A 27 -18.15 -7.97 -3.52
CA ALA A 27 -17.28 -8.86 -2.75
C ALA A 27 -16.63 -9.98 -3.60
N SER A 28 -17.30 -10.41 -4.68
CA SER A 28 -16.78 -11.41 -5.62
C SER A 28 -15.49 -10.96 -6.32
N LEU A 29 -15.29 -9.65 -6.51
CA LEU A 29 -14.11 -9.10 -7.18
C LEU A 29 -12.82 -9.23 -6.35
N TYR A 30 -12.92 -9.47 -5.05
CA TYR A 30 -11.76 -9.68 -4.18
C TYR A 30 -10.87 -10.85 -4.62
N PHE A 31 -11.46 -11.83 -5.29
CA PHE A 31 -10.81 -13.08 -5.68
C PHE A 31 -10.41 -13.13 -7.15
N VAL A 32 -10.83 -12.15 -7.95
CA VAL A 32 -10.64 -12.18 -9.40
C VAL A 32 -9.19 -11.82 -9.74
N LEU A 33 -8.57 -12.67 -10.56
CA LEU A 33 -7.27 -12.43 -11.17
C LEU A 33 -7.47 -11.69 -12.49
N ALA A 34 -7.41 -10.36 -12.49
CA ALA A 34 -7.59 -9.56 -13.71
C ALA A 34 -6.53 -9.85 -14.79
N HIS A 35 -5.30 -10.17 -14.36
CA HIS A 35 -4.18 -10.48 -15.24
C HIS A 35 -3.12 -11.30 -14.47
N PRO A 36 -2.39 -12.23 -15.12
CA PRO A 36 -1.41 -13.11 -14.46
C PRO A 36 -0.31 -12.38 -13.66
N GLU A 37 0.04 -11.16 -14.07
CA GLU A 37 1.02 -10.32 -13.41
C GLU A 37 0.50 -9.50 -12.22
N PHE A 38 -0.78 -9.60 -11.88
CA PHE A 38 -1.35 -8.91 -10.71
C PHE A 38 -1.87 -9.91 -9.70
N SER A 39 -1.91 -9.50 -8.42
CA SER A 39 -2.60 -10.30 -7.40
C SER A 39 -4.05 -9.85 -7.31
N PRO A 40 -4.97 -10.70 -6.83
CA PRO A 40 -6.35 -10.28 -6.61
C PRO A 40 -6.45 -9.14 -5.58
N ILE A 41 -7.54 -8.39 -5.64
CA ILE A 41 -7.77 -7.23 -4.77
C ILE A 41 -7.72 -7.61 -3.28
N GLY A 42 -8.34 -8.74 -2.91
CA GLY A 42 -8.32 -9.23 -1.54
C GLY A 42 -6.91 -9.57 -1.06
N TRP A 43 -6.03 -10.04 -1.95
CA TRP A 43 -4.63 -10.27 -1.62
C TRP A 43 -3.92 -8.97 -1.30
N HIS A 44 -4.12 -7.92 -2.10
CA HIS A 44 -3.50 -6.61 -1.86
C HIS A 44 -3.95 -6.00 -0.53
N LEU A 45 -5.23 -6.06 -0.20
CA LEU A 45 -5.75 -5.59 1.09
C LEU A 45 -5.13 -6.35 2.27
N GLY A 46 -5.12 -7.68 2.21
CA GLY A 46 -4.50 -8.49 3.26
C GLY A 46 -2.98 -8.29 3.35
N HIS A 47 -2.30 -8.08 2.22
CA HIS A 47 -0.87 -7.79 2.15
C HIS A 47 -0.51 -6.46 2.80
N ILE A 48 -1.32 -5.42 2.65
CA ILE A 48 -1.15 -4.15 3.37
C ILE A 48 -1.08 -4.41 4.88
N ALA A 49 -2.09 -5.10 5.44
CA ALA A 49 -2.13 -5.40 6.86
C ALA A 49 -1.03 -6.38 7.30
N TYR A 50 -0.69 -7.37 6.47
CA TYR A 50 0.42 -8.28 6.74
C TYR A 50 1.74 -7.51 6.86
N THR A 51 2.07 -6.65 5.91
CA THR A 51 3.29 -5.84 5.94
C THR A 51 3.30 -4.90 7.15
N GLU A 52 2.21 -4.21 7.44
CA GLU A 52 2.10 -3.36 8.64
C GLU A 52 2.36 -4.17 9.93
N SER A 53 1.75 -5.35 10.07
CA SER A 53 1.95 -6.23 11.22
C SER A 53 3.38 -6.77 11.32
N LEU A 54 4.00 -7.09 10.18
CA LEU A 54 5.34 -7.67 10.11
C LEU A 54 6.40 -6.68 10.64
N TRP A 55 6.23 -5.41 10.32
CA TRP A 55 7.21 -4.36 10.67
C TRP A 55 6.95 -3.71 12.03
N LEU A 56 5.69 -3.64 12.50
CA LEU A 56 5.34 -2.91 13.71
C LEU A 56 4.93 -3.78 14.90
N LEU A 57 4.42 -4.99 14.66
CA LEU A 57 3.96 -5.85 15.75
C LEU A 57 5.00 -6.90 16.11
N LYS A 58 5.23 -7.07 17.41
CA LYS A 58 6.02 -8.19 17.92
C LYS A 58 5.29 -9.52 17.68
N PRO A 59 6.02 -10.65 17.54
CA PRO A 59 5.43 -11.95 17.22
C PRO A 59 4.32 -12.40 18.17
N GLU A 60 4.37 -12.05 19.45
CA GLU A 60 3.35 -12.39 20.45
C GLU A 60 1.98 -11.75 20.15
N TYR A 61 1.96 -10.56 19.57
CA TYR A 61 0.72 -9.85 19.22
C TYR A 61 0.06 -10.45 17.98
N GLN A 62 0.87 -10.98 17.05
CA GLN A 62 0.37 -11.58 15.80
C GLN A 62 -0.46 -12.84 16.04
N GLN A 63 -0.27 -13.53 17.18
CA GLN A 63 -0.99 -14.77 17.51
C GLN A 63 -2.50 -14.54 17.78
N ASN A 64 -2.89 -13.30 18.11
CA ASN A 64 -4.27 -12.95 18.46
C ASN A 64 -5.09 -12.42 17.28
N LEU A 65 -4.49 -12.31 16.08
CA LEU A 65 -5.17 -11.80 14.89
C LEU A 65 -6.11 -12.84 14.26
N GLY A 66 -7.19 -12.38 13.63
CA GLY A 66 -8.26 -13.24 13.09
C GLY A 66 -7.87 -14.14 11.91
N ILE A 67 -6.76 -13.83 11.24
CA ILE A 67 -6.16 -14.70 10.22
C ILE A 67 -4.95 -15.40 10.82
N LYS A 68 -5.07 -16.72 10.98
CA LYS A 68 -3.96 -17.57 11.37
C LYS A 68 -3.01 -17.76 10.20
N ASN A 69 -1.70 -17.70 10.46
CA ASN A 69 -0.65 -17.85 9.46
C ASN A 69 -0.80 -16.88 8.26
N PRO A 70 -0.91 -15.55 8.48
CA PRO A 70 -1.19 -14.59 7.42
C PRO A 70 -0.14 -14.63 6.30
N GLN A 71 1.11 -14.97 6.62
CA GLN A 71 2.20 -15.18 5.66
C GLN A 71 1.88 -16.23 4.57
N SER A 72 1.07 -17.26 4.84
CA SER A 72 0.71 -18.24 3.80
C SER A 72 -0.23 -17.69 2.74
N TYR A 73 -0.91 -16.57 3.03
CA TYR A 73 -1.81 -15.90 2.10
C TYR A 73 -1.14 -14.68 1.49
N PHE A 74 -0.51 -13.84 2.32
CA PHE A 74 -0.21 -12.45 2.00
C PHE A 74 1.28 -12.13 1.84
N ALA A 75 2.19 -13.06 2.16
CA ALA A 75 3.61 -12.84 1.89
C ALA A 75 3.90 -12.97 0.39
N VAL A 76 4.75 -12.08 -0.14
CA VAL A 76 5.11 -12.05 -1.57
C VAL A 76 5.86 -13.32 -1.97
N GLU A 77 6.73 -13.85 -1.10
CA GLU A 77 7.59 -14.99 -1.45
C GLU A 77 6.87 -16.34 -1.46
N ASN A 78 5.72 -16.47 -0.78
CA ASN A 78 5.16 -17.78 -0.46
C ASN A 78 4.21 -18.34 -1.53
N LEU A 79 3.64 -17.49 -2.39
CA LEU A 79 2.69 -17.92 -3.41
C LEU A 79 2.94 -17.24 -4.76
N PRO A 80 3.00 -18.01 -5.87
CA PRO A 80 2.89 -17.46 -7.21
C PRO A 80 1.61 -16.64 -7.36
N LYS A 81 1.65 -15.56 -8.15
CA LYS A 81 0.50 -14.64 -8.31
C LYS A 81 -0.80 -15.35 -8.71
N THR A 82 -0.70 -16.35 -9.59
CA THR A 82 -1.83 -17.18 -10.04
C THR A 82 -2.50 -17.99 -8.93
N ASN A 83 -1.78 -18.30 -7.85
CA ASN A 83 -2.30 -19.07 -6.73
C ASN A 83 -2.88 -18.19 -5.60
N ARG A 84 -2.73 -16.86 -5.70
CA ARG A 84 -3.21 -15.88 -4.70
C ARG A 84 -4.71 -15.62 -4.74
N VAL A 85 -5.46 -16.40 -5.52
CA VAL A 85 -6.94 -16.39 -5.57
C VAL A 85 -7.56 -17.13 -4.38
N ASN A 86 -6.81 -18.05 -3.75
CA ASN A 86 -7.26 -18.84 -2.62
C ASN A 86 -7.14 -18.03 -1.32
N LEU A 87 -8.08 -17.11 -1.10
CA LEU A 87 -8.06 -16.16 0.00
C LEU A 87 -9.14 -16.46 1.04
N PRO A 88 -8.99 -15.97 2.29
CA PRO A 88 -10.09 -15.90 3.25
C PRO A 88 -11.25 -15.06 2.70
N ASP A 89 -12.42 -15.19 3.32
CA ASP A 89 -13.57 -14.37 2.95
C ASP A 89 -13.28 -12.86 3.14
N PRO A 90 -13.95 -11.97 2.38
CA PRO A 90 -13.61 -10.54 2.37
C PRO A 90 -13.81 -9.89 3.74
N ASP A 91 -14.85 -10.28 4.48
CA ASP A 91 -15.15 -9.76 5.82
C ASP A 91 -14.03 -10.11 6.81
N ARG A 92 -13.46 -11.30 6.71
CA ARG A 92 -12.33 -11.75 7.53
C ARG A 92 -11.04 -11.04 7.17
N ILE A 93 -10.83 -10.70 5.90
CA ILE A 93 -9.69 -9.87 5.49
C ILE A 93 -9.86 -8.45 6.04
N LEU A 94 -11.06 -7.86 5.92
CA LEU A 94 -11.38 -6.55 6.46
C LEU A 94 -11.19 -6.50 7.98
N LEU A 95 -11.70 -7.51 8.70
CA LEU A 95 -11.51 -7.65 10.13
C LEU A 95 -10.04 -7.78 10.50
N TYR A 96 -9.26 -8.56 9.75
CA TYR A 96 -7.81 -8.66 9.95
C TYR A 96 -7.11 -7.31 9.78
N CYS A 97 -7.45 -6.54 8.75
CA CYS A 97 -6.90 -5.21 8.52
C CYS A 97 -7.26 -4.23 9.66
N GLN A 98 -8.48 -4.32 10.17
CA GLN A 98 -8.92 -3.54 11.33
C GLN A 98 -8.12 -3.91 12.58
N GLN A 99 -8.07 -5.21 12.92
CA GLN A 99 -7.37 -5.71 14.10
C GLN A 99 -5.88 -5.37 14.09
N VAL A 100 -5.21 -5.50 12.93
CA VAL A 100 -3.81 -5.09 12.80
C VAL A 100 -3.67 -3.61 13.11
N ARG A 101 -4.51 -2.75 12.53
CA ARG A 101 -4.41 -1.30 12.75
C ARG A 101 -4.66 -0.92 14.20
N GLU A 102 -5.70 -1.45 14.82
CA GLU A 102 -6.01 -1.20 16.23
C GLU A 102 -4.83 -1.61 17.11
N LEU A 103 -4.32 -2.82 16.93
CA LEU A 103 -3.22 -3.34 17.73
C LEU A 103 -1.90 -2.59 17.51
N VAL A 104 -1.63 -2.14 16.28
CA VAL A 104 -0.48 -1.30 15.94
C VAL A 104 -0.57 0.03 16.68
N LEU A 105 -1.74 0.69 16.67
CA LEU A 105 -1.92 1.97 17.36
C LEU A 105 -1.85 1.82 18.87
N ASP A 106 -2.38 0.73 19.43
CA ASP A 106 -2.36 0.45 20.87
C ASP A 106 -0.97 0.13 21.40
N THR A 107 -0.11 -0.46 20.57
CA THR A 107 1.24 -0.91 20.96
C THR A 107 2.35 0.02 20.47
N LEU A 108 2.01 1.10 19.75
CA LEU A 108 2.99 2.03 19.22
C LEU A 108 3.74 2.72 20.37
N GLY A 109 5.05 2.50 20.42
CA GLY A 109 5.90 3.08 21.46
C GLY A 109 6.53 4.39 21.02
N ASN A 110 7.00 5.18 22.00
CA ASN A 110 7.79 6.40 21.73
C ASN A 110 9.09 6.15 20.95
N GLN A 111 9.53 4.89 20.83
CA GLN A 111 10.74 4.49 20.10
C GLN A 111 10.46 4.10 18.64
N THR A 112 9.21 4.09 18.19
CA THR A 112 8.89 3.75 16.80
C THR A 112 9.47 4.79 15.85
N GLU A 113 10.25 4.34 14.87
CA GLU A 113 10.91 5.23 13.92
C GLU A 113 9.90 5.85 12.95
N ASN A 114 9.83 7.18 12.91
CA ASN A 114 8.94 7.90 11.99
C ASN A 114 9.19 7.55 10.52
N LYS A 115 10.43 7.19 10.14
CA LYS A 115 10.75 6.71 8.79
C LYS A 115 10.04 5.40 8.44
N LEU A 116 9.90 4.49 9.41
CA LEU A 116 9.18 3.23 9.21
C LEU A 116 7.69 3.47 8.99
N LEU A 117 7.09 4.38 9.75
CA LEU A 117 5.69 4.79 9.55
C LEU A 117 5.47 5.46 8.18
N ALA A 118 6.40 6.31 7.77
CA ALA A 118 6.38 6.94 6.45
C ALA A 118 6.51 5.91 5.31
N PHE A 119 7.36 4.90 5.48
CA PHE A 119 7.46 3.77 4.54
C PHE A 119 6.14 3.00 4.44
N LEU A 120 5.51 2.66 5.57
CA LEU A 120 4.24 1.92 5.58
C LEU A 120 3.08 2.73 4.99
N LEU A 121 3.05 4.05 5.21
CA LEU A 121 2.11 4.96 4.55
C LEU A 121 2.28 4.94 3.02
N GLN A 122 3.52 4.98 2.54
CA GLN A 122 3.82 4.91 1.10
C GLN A 122 3.48 3.53 0.52
N HIS A 123 3.79 2.45 1.24
CA HIS A 123 3.45 1.07 0.86
C HIS A 123 1.95 0.89 0.66
N GLU A 124 1.12 1.34 1.60
CA GLU A 124 -0.34 1.26 1.44
C GLU A 124 -0.82 2.09 0.25
N SER A 125 -0.26 3.28 0.05
CA SER A 125 -0.59 4.15 -1.09
C SER A 125 -0.25 3.51 -2.45
N GLN A 126 0.92 2.86 -2.56
CA GLN A 126 1.32 2.10 -3.74
C GLN A 126 0.35 0.93 -4.01
N HIS A 127 -0.05 0.20 -2.96
CA HIS A 127 -1.02 -0.88 -3.13
C HIS A 127 -2.41 -0.39 -3.54
N ARG A 128 -2.83 0.79 -3.05
CA ARG A 128 -4.09 1.40 -3.48
C ARG A 128 -4.06 1.84 -4.95
N GLU A 129 -2.93 2.36 -5.42
CA GLU A 129 -2.72 2.62 -6.86
C GLU A 129 -2.88 1.34 -7.68
N ILE A 130 -2.24 0.24 -7.26
CA ILE A 130 -2.36 -1.06 -7.93
C ILE A 130 -3.82 -1.56 -7.92
N ILE A 131 -4.52 -1.47 -6.78
CA ILE A 131 -5.94 -1.86 -6.69
C ILE A 131 -6.78 -1.04 -7.67
N THR A 132 -6.54 0.26 -7.76
CA THR A 132 -7.27 1.14 -8.70
C THR A 132 -7.01 0.74 -10.14
N PHE A 133 -5.76 0.42 -10.49
CA PHE A 133 -5.38 -0.08 -11.81
C PHE A 133 -6.06 -1.42 -12.14
N ILE A 134 -6.11 -2.34 -11.18
CA ILE A 134 -6.80 -3.64 -11.33
C ILE A 134 -8.30 -3.45 -11.55
N LEU A 135 -8.94 -2.58 -10.76
CA LEU A 135 -10.35 -2.26 -10.91
C LEU A 135 -10.66 -1.70 -12.30
N HIS A 136 -9.81 -0.80 -12.80
CA HIS A 136 -9.94 -0.30 -14.17
C HIS A 136 -9.81 -1.40 -15.22
N MET A 137 -8.84 -2.33 -15.08
CA MET A 137 -8.73 -3.50 -15.97
C MET A 137 -9.97 -4.40 -15.94
N MET A 138 -10.66 -4.49 -14.80
CA MET A 138 -11.92 -5.21 -14.64
C MET A 138 -13.14 -4.43 -15.15
N GLY A 139 -12.94 -3.24 -15.73
CA GLY A 139 -14.02 -2.38 -16.24
C GLY A 139 -14.84 -1.70 -15.14
N GLN A 140 -14.30 -1.59 -13.92
CA GLN A 140 -14.97 -0.87 -12.84
C GLN A 140 -14.73 0.64 -12.98
N GLU A 141 -15.82 1.41 -12.96
CA GLU A 141 -15.75 2.87 -12.90
C GLU A 141 -15.48 3.30 -11.45
N VAL A 142 -14.21 3.44 -11.11
CA VAL A 142 -13.81 4.04 -9.83
C VAL A 142 -13.90 5.56 -9.98
N THR A 143 -14.90 6.16 -9.34
CA THR A 143 -15.14 7.62 -9.42
C THR A 143 -14.06 8.41 -8.66
N GLY A 144 -13.71 9.60 -9.19
CA GLY A 144 -12.68 10.48 -8.60
C GLY A 144 -11.81 11.23 -9.63
N ILE A 145 -11.92 10.90 -10.92
CA ILE A 145 -11.23 11.63 -11.99
C ILE A 145 -11.88 13.02 -12.12
N PRO A 146 -11.12 14.13 -11.99
CA PRO A 146 -11.66 15.46 -12.29
C PRO A 146 -12.10 15.50 -13.76
N PRO A 147 -13.32 15.98 -14.07
CA PRO A 147 -13.72 16.20 -15.44
C PRO A 147 -13.00 17.46 -15.94
N GLU A 148 -11.79 17.29 -16.48
CA GLU A 148 -11.20 18.07 -17.58
C GLU A 148 -9.71 17.75 -17.71
N ILE A 149 -9.37 16.90 -18.68
CA ILE A 149 -8.03 16.89 -19.24
C ILE A 149 -7.93 18.16 -20.10
N LEU A 150 -7.18 19.16 -19.64
CA LEU A 150 -6.86 20.35 -20.43
C LEU A 150 -6.35 19.93 -21.83
N GLN A 151 -7.19 20.16 -22.85
CA GLN A 151 -6.83 19.86 -24.22
C GLN A 151 -5.80 20.85 -24.77
N LYS A 152 -4.90 20.32 -25.60
CA LYS A 152 -3.76 20.93 -26.29
C LYS A 152 -2.59 21.35 -25.38
N ARG A 153 -1.66 20.41 -25.21
CA ARG A 153 -0.25 20.77 -25.05
C ARG A 153 0.37 20.95 -26.43
N SER A 154 0.88 22.13 -26.72
CA SER A 154 1.82 22.35 -27.82
C SER A 154 3.09 21.55 -27.53
N VAL A 155 3.61 20.83 -28.52
CA VAL A 155 4.91 20.16 -28.38
C VAL A 155 5.99 21.23 -28.31
N MET A 156 6.60 21.41 -27.15
CA MET A 156 7.74 22.29 -26.94
C MET A 156 8.96 21.44 -26.63
N LEU A 157 10.00 21.53 -27.47
CA LEU A 157 11.29 20.95 -27.17
C LEU A 157 12.00 21.85 -26.15
N LEU A 158 12.33 21.32 -24.97
CA LEU A 158 13.17 21.98 -23.98
C LEU A 158 14.62 21.50 -24.16
N LEU A 159 15.53 22.41 -24.47
CA LEU A 159 16.97 22.13 -24.50
C LEU A 159 17.54 22.30 -23.08
N PHE A 160 18.06 21.23 -22.51
CA PHE A 160 18.85 21.28 -21.28
C PHE A 160 20.33 21.37 -21.66
N HIS A 161 21.02 22.41 -21.17
CA HIS A 161 22.46 22.52 -21.36
C HIS A 161 23.21 21.40 -20.64
N ARG A 162 24.37 21.01 -21.18
CA ARG A 162 25.24 20.03 -20.54
C ARG A 162 25.86 20.66 -19.30
N GLU A 163 25.41 20.24 -18.12
CA GLU A 163 25.95 20.61 -16.82
C GLU A 163 26.16 19.36 -15.95
N ASN A 164 26.83 19.53 -14.82
CA ASN A 164 26.93 18.46 -13.82
C ASN A 164 25.57 18.31 -13.12
N LEU A 165 24.98 17.12 -13.19
CA LEU A 165 23.71 16.80 -12.58
C LEU A 165 23.91 15.82 -11.43
N TYR A 166 23.13 16.01 -10.37
CA TYR A 166 23.04 15.08 -9.24
C TYR A 166 21.72 14.32 -9.34
N LYS A 167 21.78 12.99 -9.19
CA LYS A 167 20.61 12.11 -9.17
C LYS A 167 20.44 11.53 -7.77
N GLY A 168 19.21 11.59 -7.26
CA GLY A 168 18.84 11.10 -5.93
C GLY A 168 18.58 12.25 -4.96
N VAL A 169 18.00 11.91 -3.80
CA VAL A 169 17.59 12.88 -2.79
C VAL A 169 17.82 12.33 -1.39
N MET A 170 18.30 13.19 -0.49
CA MET A 170 18.47 12.89 0.94
C MET A 170 17.39 13.61 1.74
N ASN A 171 16.14 13.17 1.59
CA ASN A 171 15.01 13.72 2.33
C ASN A 171 14.30 12.64 3.16
N PHE A 172 13.37 13.06 4.01
CA PHE A 172 12.65 12.17 4.93
C PHE A 172 11.78 11.11 4.22
N TRP A 173 11.26 11.44 3.04
CA TRP A 173 10.32 10.59 2.29
C TRP A 173 10.99 9.63 1.32
N ALA A 174 12.27 9.88 0.99
CA ALA A 174 13.04 9.10 0.04
C ALA A 174 13.12 7.63 0.47
N LEU A 175 12.63 6.75 -0.39
CA LEU A 175 12.91 5.33 -0.28
C LEU A 175 14.39 5.07 -0.54
N ASP A 176 14.87 3.89 -0.17
CA ASP A 176 16.27 3.48 -0.33
C ASP A 176 16.79 3.64 -1.77
N ASN A 177 15.96 3.33 -2.76
CA ASN A 177 16.26 3.45 -4.19
C ASN A 177 16.30 4.90 -4.73
N GLU A 178 15.86 5.88 -3.94
CA GLU A 178 15.88 7.31 -4.28
C GLU A 178 17.04 8.06 -3.64
N GLN A 179 17.70 7.44 -2.65
CA GLN A 179 18.84 8.05 -1.96
C GLN A 179 20.06 8.12 -2.88
N LEU A 180 20.98 9.03 -2.55
CA LEU A 180 22.28 9.07 -3.22
C LEU A 180 22.94 7.69 -3.09
N PRO A 181 23.68 7.21 -4.12
CA PRO A 181 24.36 5.94 -4.06
C PRO A 181 25.17 5.84 -2.77
N PHE A 182 24.98 4.74 -2.04
CA PHE A 182 25.82 4.38 -0.91
C PHE A 182 27.27 4.40 -1.42
N ASN A 183 28.12 5.29 -0.91
CA ASN A 183 29.56 5.15 -1.10
C ASN A 183 29.99 4.10 -0.07
N PRO A 184 30.30 2.85 -0.50
CA PRO A 184 30.71 1.79 0.40
C PRO A 184 32.03 2.09 1.11
#